data_AF-A0A0B0PRH5-F1
#
_entry.id   AF-A0A0B0PRH5-F1
#
_cell.length_a   1.000
_cell.length_b   1.000
_cell.length_c   1.000
_cell.angle_alpha   90.00
_cell.angle_beta   90.00
_cell.angle_gamma   90.00
#
_symmetry.space_group_name_H-M   'P 1'
#
loop_
_entity.id
_entity.type
_entity.pdbx_description
1 polymer ?
#
loop_
_entity_poly.entity_id
_entity_poly.type
_entity_poly.pdbx_seq_one_letter_code
_entity_poly.pdbx_strand_id
1 'polypeptide(L)'
;MTSEAGEIMERLKEKKAEYEATASTDSSVNHEDINNRIINKVLGPERYGRVQFQGSGVTPTQYFGSSSQQYMPSGSQAQAEVQRLRDHLAQMQASTVEQIAEVQRKYEELQQQLLADAAEREAAAAMREAAAAAREAEQSRKYDELQLQLQQMMKMFQQSQQPPS
;
A
#
# COMPACT_ATOMS: atom_id res chain seq x y z
N MET A 1 -13.63 -27.14 58.53
CA MET A 1 -13.64 -26.69 57.13
C MET A 1 -12.66 -27.47 56.23
N THR A 2 -11.81 -28.38 56.75
CA THR A 2 -10.79 -29.11 55.97
C THR A 2 -11.15 -30.58 55.64
N SER A 3 -12.18 -31.15 56.27
CA SER A 3 -12.52 -32.58 56.10
C SER A 3 -13.06 -32.91 54.70
N GLU A 4 -13.90 -32.05 54.14
CA GLU A 4 -14.59 -32.30 52.86
C GLU A 4 -13.62 -32.21 51.66
N ALA A 5 -12.71 -31.23 51.68
CA ALA A 5 -11.66 -31.13 50.66
C ALA A 5 -10.64 -32.29 50.75
N GLY A 6 -10.36 -32.79 51.97
CA GLY A 6 -9.53 -33.98 52.17
C GLY A 6 -10.14 -35.24 51.60
N GLU A 7 -11.43 -35.47 51.85
CA GLU A 7 -12.20 -36.62 51.36
C GLU A 7 -12.29 -36.62 49.82
N ILE A 8 -12.52 -35.46 49.20
CA ILE A 8 -12.53 -35.32 47.73
C ILE A 8 -11.15 -35.65 47.14
N MET A 9 -10.07 -35.18 47.76
CA MET A 9 -8.71 -35.46 47.30
C MET A 9 -8.36 -36.95 47.40
N GLU A 10 -8.83 -37.64 48.44
CA GLU A 10 -8.65 -39.08 48.62
C GLU A 10 -9.42 -39.87 47.54
N ARG A 11 -10.68 -39.50 47.25
CA ARG A 11 -11.48 -40.12 46.19
C ARG A 11 -10.89 -39.91 44.79
N LEU A 12 -10.27 -38.76 44.53
CA LEU A 12 -9.56 -38.52 43.28
C LEU A 12 -8.32 -39.42 43.13
N LYS A 13 -7.55 -39.60 44.21
CA LYS A 13 -6.38 -40.49 44.22
C LYS A 13 -6.77 -41.96 44.05
N GLU A 14 -7.83 -42.41 44.71
CA GLU A 14 -8.36 -43.77 44.58
C GLU A 14 -8.83 -44.05 43.14
N LYS A 15 -9.63 -43.14 42.56
CA LYS A 15 -10.09 -43.29 41.17
C LYS A 15 -8.95 -43.23 40.16
N LYS A 16 -7.90 -42.45 40.41
CA LYS A 16 -6.70 -42.42 39.56
C LYS A 16 -6.02 -43.79 39.51
N ALA A 17 -5.86 -44.46 40.64
CA ALA A 17 -5.27 -45.80 40.68
C ALA A 17 -6.12 -46.86 39.94
N GLU A 18 -7.46 -46.78 40.05
CA GLU A 18 -8.40 -47.67 39.35
C GLU A 18 -8.34 -47.49 37.82
N TYR A 19 -8.24 -46.25 37.34
CA TYR A 19 -8.16 -45.96 35.90
C TYR A 19 -6.76 -46.21 35.31
N GLU A 20 -5.67 -46.01 36.06
CA GLU A 20 -4.32 -46.37 35.61
C GLU A 20 -4.17 -47.89 35.43
N ALA A 21 -4.78 -48.70 36.31
CA ALA A 21 -4.78 -50.15 36.19
C ALA A 21 -5.54 -50.65 34.93
N THR A 22 -6.63 -49.97 34.55
CA THR A 22 -7.45 -50.33 33.37
C THR A 22 -6.89 -49.78 32.06
N ALA A 23 -6.29 -48.59 32.07
CA ALA A 23 -5.57 -48.03 30.92
C ALA A 23 -4.32 -48.86 30.57
N SER A 24 -3.71 -49.54 31.54
CA SER A 24 -2.65 -50.52 31.27
C SER A 24 -3.13 -51.76 30.50
N THR A 25 -4.44 -52.02 30.44
CA THR A 25 -5.03 -53.18 29.74
C THR A 25 -5.59 -52.83 28.36
N ASP A 26 -6.04 -51.59 28.15
CA ASP A 26 -6.66 -51.14 26.89
C ASP A 26 -5.83 -49.99 26.27
N SER A 27 -4.98 -50.33 25.30
CA SER A 27 -3.91 -49.43 24.79
C SER A 27 -4.41 -48.25 23.93
N SER A 28 -5.71 -47.96 23.95
CA SER A 28 -6.36 -46.94 23.11
C SER A 28 -6.87 -45.73 23.89
N VAL A 29 -6.58 -45.62 25.19
CA VAL A 29 -7.05 -44.50 26.02
C VAL A 29 -5.93 -43.48 26.22
N ASN A 30 -6.09 -42.27 25.64
CA ASN A 30 -5.18 -41.14 25.82
C ASN A 30 -5.09 -40.73 27.31
N HIS A 31 -3.88 -40.54 27.82
CA HIS A 31 -3.64 -40.25 29.23
C HIS A 31 -4.23 -38.89 29.69
N GLU A 32 -4.28 -37.88 28.81
CA GLU A 32 -4.94 -36.59 29.12
C GLU A 32 -6.46 -36.73 29.33
N ASP A 33 -7.14 -37.65 28.62
CA ASP A 33 -8.59 -37.86 28.76
C ASP A 33 -8.96 -38.53 30.10
N ILE A 34 -8.03 -39.31 30.68
CA ILE A 34 -8.23 -40.03 31.94
C ILE A 34 -8.40 -39.04 33.10
N ASN A 35 -7.56 -38.01 33.19
CA ASN A 35 -7.65 -37.01 34.25
C ASN A 35 -8.97 -36.23 34.20
N ASN A 36 -9.39 -35.82 32.99
CA ASN A 36 -10.67 -35.14 32.78
C ASN A 36 -11.86 -36.04 33.14
N ARG A 37 -11.77 -37.33 32.81
CA ARG A 37 -12.79 -38.32 33.18
C ARG A 37 -12.87 -38.54 34.69
N ILE A 38 -11.73 -38.62 35.38
CA ILE A 38 -11.66 -38.77 36.84
C ILE A 38 -12.28 -37.55 37.53
N ILE A 39 -11.91 -36.34 37.10
CA ILE A 39 -12.47 -35.08 37.60
C ILE A 39 -13.98 -35.04 37.41
N ASN A 40 -14.48 -35.35 36.22
CA ASN A 40 -15.92 -35.37 35.95
C ASN A 40 -16.69 -36.44 36.75
N LYS A 41 -16.05 -37.55 37.12
CA LYS A 41 -16.69 -38.62 37.89
C LYS A 41 -16.77 -38.31 39.38
N VAL A 42 -15.79 -37.60 39.92
CA VAL A 42 -15.72 -37.23 41.35
C VAL A 42 -16.40 -35.89 41.62
N LEU A 43 -16.12 -34.87 40.80
CA LEU A 43 -16.60 -33.49 40.95
C LEU A 43 -17.81 -33.16 40.08
N GLY A 44 -18.17 -34.03 39.14
CA GLY A 44 -19.24 -33.80 38.17
C GLY A 44 -18.75 -33.09 36.89
N PRO A 45 -19.51 -33.13 35.79
CA PRO A 45 -19.18 -32.40 34.56
C PRO A 45 -19.02 -30.91 34.85
N GLU A 46 -18.01 -30.29 34.24
CA GLU A 46 -17.75 -28.84 34.38
C GLU A 46 -19.01 -28.04 34.01
N ARG A 47 -19.75 -27.59 35.03
CA ARG A 47 -20.99 -26.83 34.85
C ARG A 47 -20.63 -25.38 34.65
N TYR A 48 -20.37 -25.01 33.40
CA TYR A 48 -20.34 -23.60 32.99
C TYR A 48 -21.53 -22.85 33.61
N GLY A 49 -21.24 -21.80 34.40
CA GLY A 49 -22.24 -20.78 34.74
C GLY A 49 -22.70 -20.64 36.19
N ARG A 50 -22.02 -21.17 37.21
CA ARG A 50 -22.22 -20.67 38.59
C ARG A 50 -20.92 -20.63 39.38
N VAL A 51 -20.29 -19.45 39.40
CA VAL A 51 -19.43 -19.07 40.53
C VAL A 51 -20.22 -18.04 41.33
N GLN A 52 -20.60 -18.38 42.56
CA GLN A 52 -21.02 -17.37 43.52
C GLN A 52 -19.76 -16.61 43.96
N PHE A 53 -19.36 -15.60 43.19
CA PHE A 53 -18.48 -14.58 43.72
C PHE A 53 -19.35 -13.66 44.59
N GLN A 54 -19.24 -13.74 45.91
CA GLN A 54 -19.48 -12.55 46.71
C GLN A 54 -18.40 -11.54 46.33
N GLY A 55 -18.78 -10.58 45.48
CA GLY A 55 -18.06 -9.32 45.28
C GLY A 55 -16.74 -9.40 44.50
N SER A 56 -16.69 -8.67 43.38
CA SER A 56 -15.48 -8.30 42.62
C SER A 56 -14.85 -9.39 41.72
N GLY A 57 -15.56 -9.76 40.66
CA GLY A 57 -14.99 -10.42 39.48
C GLY A 57 -15.68 -9.90 38.21
N VAL A 58 -14.90 -9.74 37.12
CA VAL A 58 -15.36 -9.16 35.85
C VAL A 58 -16.49 -10.02 35.28
N THR A 59 -17.64 -9.39 35.00
CA THR A 59 -18.72 -9.99 34.22
C THR A 59 -18.15 -10.46 32.88
N PRO A 60 -18.23 -11.76 32.54
CA PRO A 60 -17.92 -12.21 31.19
C PRO A 60 -19.01 -11.67 30.27
N THR A 61 -18.76 -10.50 29.67
CA THR A 61 -19.55 -9.99 28.56
C THR A 61 -19.52 -11.06 27.47
N GLN A 62 -20.69 -11.54 27.09
CA GLN A 62 -20.83 -12.43 25.94
C GLN A 62 -20.35 -11.69 24.70
N TYR A 63 -19.12 -12.01 24.26
CA TYR A 63 -18.62 -11.60 22.97
C TYR A 63 -17.74 -12.71 22.40
N PHE A 64 -18.35 -13.84 22.05
CA PHE A 64 -18.12 -14.54 20.79
C PHE A 64 -19.14 -15.69 20.68
N GLY A 65 -19.67 -15.89 19.48
CA GLY A 65 -20.84 -16.71 19.19
C GLY A 65 -20.74 -18.16 19.66
N SER A 66 -21.88 -18.67 20.11
CA SER A 66 -22.14 -20.07 20.38
C SER A 66 -21.79 -20.97 19.18
N SER A 67 -21.35 -22.20 19.49
CA SER A 67 -21.00 -23.33 18.59
C SER A 67 -19.52 -23.50 18.17
N SER A 68 -18.61 -23.64 19.14
CA SER A 68 -17.27 -24.24 18.92
C SER A 68 -17.33 -25.78 18.69
N GLN A 69 -18.25 -26.29 17.89
CA GLN A 69 -18.15 -27.65 17.31
C GLN A 69 -17.76 -27.64 15.82
N GLN A 70 -17.46 -26.47 15.26
CA GLN A 70 -16.80 -26.34 13.96
C GLN A 70 -15.43 -25.65 14.06
N TYR A 71 -14.67 -25.93 15.11
CA TYR A 71 -13.27 -25.48 15.21
C TYR A 71 -12.29 -26.65 15.14
N MET A 72 -12.35 -27.37 14.03
CA MET A 72 -11.16 -27.89 13.36
C MET A 72 -11.46 -27.73 11.87
N PRO A 73 -11.03 -26.64 11.20
CA PRO A 73 -11.02 -26.66 9.75
C PRO A 73 -10.19 -27.89 9.35
N SER A 74 -10.73 -28.74 8.49
CA SER A 74 -9.95 -29.86 7.96
C SER A 74 -8.65 -29.30 7.39
N GLY A 75 -7.50 -29.98 7.55
CA GLY A 75 -6.21 -29.44 7.11
C GLY A 75 -6.22 -28.90 5.67
N SER A 76 -7.04 -29.49 4.81
CA SER A 76 -7.34 -29.03 3.44
C SER A 76 -8.04 -27.67 3.34
N GLN A 77 -8.96 -27.35 4.25
CA GLN A 77 -9.66 -26.06 4.31
C GLN A 77 -8.71 -24.93 4.73
N ALA A 78 -7.91 -25.16 5.76
CA ALA A 78 -6.89 -24.19 6.19
C ALA A 78 -5.86 -23.93 5.08
N GLN A 79 -5.47 -24.95 4.33
CA GLN A 79 -4.56 -24.82 3.19
C GLN A 79 -5.18 -24.04 2.01
N ALA A 80 -6.46 -24.26 1.71
CA ALA A 80 -7.16 -23.52 0.66
C ALA A 80 -7.28 -22.02 0.99
N GLU A 81 -7.52 -21.67 2.26
CA GLU A 81 -7.56 -20.26 2.70
C GLU A 81 -6.19 -19.59 2.64
N VAL A 82 -5.13 -20.27 3.08
CA VAL A 82 -3.75 -19.78 2.93
C VAL A 82 -3.41 -19.53 1.46
N GLN A 83 -3.84 -20.42 0.55
CA GLN A 83 -3.60 -20.25 -0.87
C GLN A 83 -4.36 -19.04 -1.43
N ARG A 84 -5.64 -18.87 -1.10
CA ARG A 84 -6.42 -17.68 -1.50
C ARG A 84 -5.80 -16.38 -1.01
N LEU A 85 -5.28 -16.36 0.21
CA LEU A 85 -4.59 -15.20 0.75
C LEU A 85 -3.28 -14.90 0.01
N ARG A 86 -2.52 -15.94 -0.37
CA ARG A 86 -1.32 -15.78 -1.21
C ARG A 86 -1.66 -15.23 -2.57
N ASP A 87 -2.71 -15.75 -3.22
CA ASP A 87 -3.14 -15.30 -4.54
C ASP A 87 -3.60 -13.83 -4.47
N HIS A 88 -4.33 -13.46 -3.43
CA HIS A 88 -4.74 -12.07 -3.20
C HIS A 88 -3.55 -11.14 -2.94
N LEU A 89 -2.56 -11.59 -2.14
CA LEU A 89 -1.34 -10.84 -1.90
C LEU A 89 -0.54 -10.65 -3.20
N ALA A 90 -0.45 -11.69 -4.03
CA ALA A 90 0.21 -11.61 -5.33
C ALA A 90 -0.50 -10.62 -6.26
N GLN A 91 -1.83 -10.63 -6.28
CA GLN A 91 -2.62 -9.66 -7.05
C GLN A 91 -2.39 -8.21 -6.55
N MET A 92 -2.42 -8.01 -5.24
CA MET A 92 -2.14 -6.70 -4.63
C MET A 92 -0.73 -6.22 -4.99
N GLN A 93 0.27 -7.09 -4.90
CA GLN A 93 1.65 -6.79 -5.29
C GLN A 93 1.75 -6.42 -6.77
N ALA A 94 1.15 -7.21 -7.67
CA ALA A 94 1.13 -6.92 -9.10
C ALA A 94 0.49 -5.55 -9.40
N SER A 95 -0.67 -5.25 -8.81
CA SER A 95 -1.32 -3.96 -8.99
C SER A 95 -0.50 -2.79 -8.46
N THR A 96 0.25 -2.99 -7.37
CA THR A 96 1.12 -1.95 -6.80
C THR A 96 2.32 -1.69 -7.72
N VAL A 97 2.92 -2.75 -8.27
CA VAL A 97 4.01 -2.65 -9.23
C VAL A 97 3.56 -1.97 -10.52
N GLU A 98 2.39 -2.31 -11.03
CA GLU A 98 1.79 -1.64 -12.21
C GLU A 98 1.57 -0.15 -11.95
N GLN A 99 1.01 0.23 -10.80
CA GLN A 99 0.84 1.65 -10.44
C GLN A 99 2.18 2.40 -10.37
N ILE A 100 3.22 1.78 -9.82
CA ILE A 100 4.56 2.38 -9.77
C ILE A 100 5.11 2.58 -11.19
N ALA A 101 4.96 1.57 -12.06
CA ALA A 101 5.41 1.65 -13.45
C ALA A 101 4.65 2.73 -14.24
N GLU A 102 3.34 2.87 -14.02
CA GLU A 102 2.55 3.95 -14.63
C GLU A 102 3.02 5.34 -14.19
N VAL A 103 3.31 5.52 -12.91
CA VAL A 103 3.81 6.80 -12.39
C VAL A 103 5.19 7.12 -12.98
N GLN A 104 6.09 6.14 -13.06
CA GLN A 104 7.41 6.31 -13.68
C GLN A 104 7.28 6.68 -15.16
N ARG A 105 6.40 5.99 -15.91
CA ARG A 105 6.15 6.29 -17.32
C ARG A 105 5.62 7.71 -17.52
N LYS A 106 4.64 8.13 -16.69
CA LYS A 106 4.11 9.50 -16.75
C LYS A 106 5.17 10.56 -16.44
N TYR A 107 6.09 10.24 -15.53
CA TYR A 107 7.19 11.14 -15.20
C TYR A 107 8.16 11.31 -16.38
N GLU A 108 8.54 10.21 -17.04
CA GLU A 108 9.40 10.24 -18.25
C GLU A 108 8.71 10.98 -19.41
N GLU A 109 7.42 10.73 -19.62
CA GLU A 109 6.63 11.42 -20.65
C GLU A 109 6.58 12.93 -20.39
N LEU A 110 6.35 13.34 -19.14
CA LEU A 110 6.36 14.75 -18.76
C LEU A 110 7.74 15.41 -18.98
N GLN A 111 8.83 14.70 -18.67
CA GLN A 111 10.18 15.19 -18.94
C GLN A 111 10.41 15.41 -20.44
N GLN A 112 9.97 14.48 -21.28
CA GLN A 112 10.08 14.61 -22.74
C GLN A 112 9.22 15.75 -23.26
N GLN A 113 8.00 15.92 -22.73
CA GLN A 113 7.12 17.01 -23.14
C GLN A 113 7.69 18.39 -22.80
N LEU A 114 8.28 18.55 -21.62
CA LEU A 114 8.94 19.80 -21.23
C LEU A 114 10.15 20.10 -22.10
N LEU A 115 10.95 19.08 -22.46
CA LEU A 115 12.08 19.24 -23.37
C LEU A 115 11.60 19.69 -24.76
N ALA A 116 10.53 19.06 -25.27
CA ALA A 116 9.94 19.40 -26.56
C ALA A 116 9.35 20.83 -26.57
N ASP A 117 8.56 21.19 -25.56
CA ASP A 117 7.95 22.53 -25.43
C ASP A 117 9.03 23.62 -25.28
N ALA A 118 10.12 23.34 -24.56
CA ALA A 118 11.26 24.25 -24.49
C ALA A 118 11.93 24.45 -25.85
N ALA A 119 12.18 23.38 -26.60
CA ALA A 119 12.76 23.45 -27.94
C ALA A 119 11.85 24.19 -28.93
N GLU A 120 10.53 23.96 -28.87
CA GLU A 120 9.56 24.69 -29.68
C GLU A 120 9.54 26.18 -29.36
N ARG A 121 9.59 26.55 -28.07
CA ARG A 121 9.66 27.97 -27.65
C ARG A 121 10.96 28.63 -28.07
N GLU A 122 12.08 27.94 -27.96
CA GLU A 122 13.38 28.44 -28.41
C GLU A 122 13.38 28.68 -29.93
N ALA A 123 12.89 27.71 -30.70
CA ALA A 123 12.77 27.85 -32.15
C ALA A 123 11.84 29.02 -32.53
N ALA A 124 10.70 29.17 -31.84
CA ALA A 124 9.78 30.26 -32.07
C ALA A 124 10.39 31.63 -31.70
N ALA A 125 11.18 31.71 -30.63
CA ALA A 125 11.89 32.92 -30.23
C ALA A 125 12.97 33.28 -31.26
N ALA A 126 13.77 32.32 -31.70
CA ALA A 126 14.81 32.52 -32.72
C ALA A 126 14.21 33.01 -34.05
N MET A 127 13.06 32.45 -34.47
CA MET A 127 12.35 32.95 -35.67
C MET A 127 11.85 34.38 -35.51
N ARG A 128 11.35 34.76 -34.33
CA ARG A 128 10.91 36.14 -34.06
C ARG A 128 12.08 37.12 -34.06
N GLU A 129 13.21 36.75 -33.47
CA GLU A 129 14.43 37.56 -33.46
C GLU A 129 14.98 37.73 -34.88
N ALA A 130 15.08 36.65 -35.65
CA ALA A 130 15.51 36.69 -37.04
C ALA A 130 14.60 37.57 -37.90
N ALA A 131 13.28 37.50 -37.70
CA ALA A 131 12.33 38.37 -38.39
C ALA A 131 12.47 39.84 -37.98
N ALA A 132 12.74 40.13 -36.71
CA ALA A 132 12.99 41.50 -36.24
C ALA A 132 14.30 42.05 -36.84
N ALA A 133 15.38 41.27 -36.81
CA ALA A 133 16.67 41.64 -37.40
C ALA A 133 16.57 41.86 -38.91
N ALA A 134 15.80 41.03 -39.63
CA ALA A 134 15.56 41.21 -41.06
C ALA A 134 14.82 42.53 -41.35
N ARG A 135 13.81 42.88 -40.54
CA ARG A 135 13.09 44.16 -40.67
C ARG A 135 13.98 45.36 -40.38
N GLU A 136 14.82 45.27 -39.37
CA GLU A 136 15.79 46.34 -39.05
C GLU A 136 16.82 46.51 -40.17
N ALA A 137 17.37 45.41 -40.68
CA ALA A 137 18.29 45.45 -41.81
C ALA A 137 17.67 46.06 -43.07
N GLU A 138 16.40 45.76 -43.36
CA GLU A 138 15.66 46.41 -44.45
C GLU A 138 15.47 47.91 -44.23
N GLN A 139 15.19 48.34 -43.00
CA GLN A 139 15.06 49.76 -42.68
C GLN A 139 16.39 50.50 -42.82
N SER A 140 17.48 49.92 -42.33
CA SER A 140 18.82 50.49 -42.48
C SER A 140 19.19 50.64 -43.96
N ARG A 141 18.92 49.63 -44.80
CA ARG A 141 19.15 49.73 -46.26
C ARG A 141 18.37 50.89 -46.89
N LYS A 142 17.09 51.04 -46.54
CA LYS A 142 16.26 52.15 -47.05
C LYS A 142 16.81 53.51 -46.62
N TYR A 143 17.32 53.60 -45.40
CA TYR A 143 17.94 54.82 -44.88
C TYR A 143 19.24 55.15 -45.61
N ASP A 144 20.11 54.15 -45.84
CA ASP A 144 21.36 54.30 -46.59
C ASP A 144 21.10 54.74 -48.04
N GLU A 145 20.10 54.14 -48.71
CA GLU A 145 19.67 54.54 -50.05
C GLU A 145 19.19 56.00 -50.09
N LEU A 146 18.39 56.42 -49.10
CA LEU A 146 17.91 57.80 -49.01
C LEU A 146 19.06 58.79 -48.80
N GLN A 147 20.04 58.45 -47.96
CA GLN A 147 21.24 59.27 -47.77
C GLN A 147 22.02 59.44 -49.09
N LEU A 148 22.18 58.37 -49.86
CA LEU A 148 22.86 58.41 -51.16
C LEU A 148 22.13 59.31 -52.16
N GLN A 149 20.80 59.21 -52.24
CA GLN A 149 20.00 60.08 -53.10
C GLN A 149 20.16 61.57 -52.72
N LEU A 150 20.11 61.88 -51.43
CA LEU A 150 20.27 63.25 -50.94
C LEU A 150 21.66 63.82 -51.29
N GLN A 151 22.71 63.01 -51.16
CA GLN A 151 24.06 63.39 -51.54
C GLN A 151 24.19 63.68 -53.04
N GLN A 152 23.57 62.86 -53.90
CA GLN A 152 23.55 63.10 -55.35
C GLN A 152 22.84 64.41 -55.70
N MET A 153 21.70 64.69 -55.05
CA MET A 153 20.95 65.93 -55.25
C MET A 153 21.77 67.17 -54.85
N MET A 154 22.46 67.13 -53.70
CA MET A 154 23.36 68.22 -53.29
C MET A 154 24.48 68.47 -54.29
N LYS A 155 25.07 67.40 -54.86
CA LYS A 155 26.13 67.52 -55.85
C LYS A 155 25.63 68.17 -57.15
N MET A 156 24.48 67.75 -57.64
CA MET A 156 23.82 68.35 -58.81
C MET A 156 23.47 69.83 -58.57
N PHE A 157 22.95 70.14 -57.38
CA PHE A 157 22.62 71.51 -57.00
C PHE A 157 23.87 72.40 -56.98
N GLN A 158 24.98 71.96 -56.37
CA GLN A 158 26.24 72.71 -56.38
C GLN A 158 26.77 72.96 -57.80
N GLN A 159 26.68 71.97 -58.70
CA GLN A 159 27.07 72.14 -60.10
C GLN A 159 26.22 73.19 -60.82
N SER A 160 24.91 73.24 -60.55
CA SER A 160 24.02 74.25 -61.15
C SER A 160 24.29 75.68 -60.66
N GLN A 161 24.96 75.84 -59.52
CA GLN A 161 25.37 77.14 -58.96
C GLN A 161 26.76 77.58 -59.42
N GLN A 162 27.51 76.73 -60.12
CA GLN A 162 28.78 77.13 -60.73
C GLN A 162 28.50 77.95 -62.00
N PRO A 163 29.08 79.15 -62.15
CA PRO A 163 28.87 79.96 -63.34
C PRO A 163 29.46 79.24 -64.57
N PRO A 164 28.76 79.24 -65.71
CA PRO A 164 29.33 78.69 -66.94
C PRO A 164 30.59 79.49 -67.32
N SER A 165 31.68 78.77 -67.61
CA SER A 165 32.92 79.36 -68.14
C SER A 165 32.75 79.83 -69.57
#